data_AF-A0A4R4NM17-F1
#
_entry.id   AF-A0A4R4NM17-F1
#
_cell.length_a   1.000
_cell.length_b   1.000
_cell.length_c   1.000
_cell.angle_alpha   90.00
_cell.angle_beta   90.00
_cell.angle_gamma   90.00
#
_symmetry.space_group_name_H-M   'P 1'
#
loop_
_entity.id
_entity.type
_entity.pdbx_description
1 polymer ?
#
loop_
_entity_poly.entity_id
_entity_poly.type
_entity_poly.pdbx_seq_one_letter_code
_entity_poly.pdbx_strand_id
1 'polypeptide(L)'
;MDSAHHLARIAQRFPLIPRPRPTYRPLPDRINDIRALARTAAANGSPILLAQAVQAMNKASLIASDCGRPDLARAWCRRQIQLFLDARPLSAQEARYALEPAVNLARLAIRAGDADGAYQQLENLYRAVTAHSDALIDGEPTSFYDLTASADEHRDVAQWLWGVLLADGGRALIGAGRWQQAAQHAERYRGVGRRLLDGRQIVIVARCLAGQPEAARQLLDESTLTDPWERLVALPLGALCRRAGGQPADAEIAEMRQLYLALEPADELIVFHTRLGLAMIDLADGPDQEAAASIAARLVHDILAAGDGYAARDLLAHDACRAALTDAHEQTLIAAVEAAGLSTGAIPAPLIGDLHATVELSEEQITAHFGTRLRPATPSRAGHARRSQR
;
A
#
# COMPACT_ATOMS: atom_id res chain seq x y z
N MET A 1 26.17 -16.61 -6.81
CA MET A 1 25.29 -15.44 -7.02
C MET A 1 26.10 -14.19 -6.75
N ASP A 2 26.01 -13.18 -7.60
CA ASP A 2 26.70 -11.90 -7.39
C ASP A 2 26.22 -11.26 -6.08
N SER A 3 27.16 -10.87 -5.20
CA SER A 3 26.87 -10.26 -3.89
C SER A 3 25.96 -9.05 -4.02
N ALA A 4 26.12 -8.27 -5.10
CA ALA A 4 25.27 -7.11 -5.39
C ALA A 4 23.81 -7.50 -5.68
N HIS A 5 23.59 -8.59 -6.41
CA HIS A 5 22.25 -9.09 -6.70
C HIS A 5 21.56 -9.63 -5.44
N HIS A 6 22.30 -10.30 -4.56
CA HIS A 6 21.77 -10.78 -3.29
C HIS A 6 21.36 -9.61 -2.38
N LEU A 7 22.21 -8.57 -2.27
CA LEU A 7 21.92 -7.36 -1.50
C LEU A 7 20.69 -6.60 -2.04
N ALA A 8 20.57 -6.49 -3.37
CA ALA A 8 19.42 -5.86 -4.01
C ALA A 8 18.11 -6.62 -3.72
N ARG A 9 18.14 -7.96 -3.68
CA ARG A 9 16.98 -8.79 -3.30
C ARG A 9 16.57 -8.54 -1.85
N ILE A 10 17.52 -8.52 -0.91
CA ILE A 10 17.24 -8.22 0.51
C ILE A 10 16.66 -6.80 0.65
N ALA A 11 17.23 -5.83 -0.07
CA ALA A 11 16.80 -4.44 0.00
C ALA A 11 15.31 -4.26 -0.30
N GLN A 12 14.72 -5.08 -1.20
CA GLN A 12 13.29 -5.03 -1.54
C GLN A 12 12.34 -5.30 -0.36
N ARG A 13 12.85 -5.79 0.77
CA ARG A 13 12.06 -5.96 2.00
C ARG A 13 11.77 -4.64 2.72
N PHE A 14 12.54 -3.60 2.42
CA PHE A 14 12.42 -2.28 3.05
C PHE A 14 11.61 -1.30 2.17
N PRO A 15 10.99 -0.26 2.76
CA PRO A 15 10.90 0.03 4.19
C PRO A 15 9.86 -0.84 4.92
N LEU A 16 10.19 -1.19 6.16
CA LEU A 16 9.34 -1.95 7.08
C LEU A 16 8.69 -0.98 8.08
N ILE A 17 7.38 -0.81 7.95
CA ILE A 17 6.57 0.08 8.81
C ILE A 17 5.32 -0.69 9.22
N PRO A 18 5.00 -0.78 10.53
CA PRO A 18 3.77 -1.42 10.96
C PRO A 18 2.57 -0.61 10.46
N ARG A 19 1.65 -1.30 9.79
CA ARG A 19 0.36 -0.74 9.39
C ARG A 19 -0.70 -1.71 9.88
N PRO A 20 -1.45 -1.37 10.93
CA PRO A 20 -2.56 -2.18 11.43
C PRO A 20 -3.55 -2.51 10.31
N ARG A 21 -3.92 -3.77 10.18
CA ARG A 21 -4.92 -4.25 9.21
C ARG A 21 -5.69 -5.40 9.84
N PRO A 22 -7.01 -5.47 9.65
CA PRO A 22 -7.76 -6.67 10.02
C PRO A 22 -7.20 -7.89 9.31
N THR A 23 -7.31 -9.06 9.94
CA THR A 23 -7.01 -10.36 9.33
C THR A 23 -7.70 -10.50 7.99
N TYR A 24 -6.94 -10.93 6.99
CA TYR A 24 -7.42 -11.05 5.63
C TYR A 24 -8.22 -12.34 5.43
N ARG A 25 -9.49 -12.27 5.82
CA ARG A 25 -10.48 -13.36 5.89
C ARG A 25 -10.94 -13.88 4.51
N PRO A 26 -11.66 -15.03 4.47
CA PRO A 26 -12.31 -15.52 3.26
C PRO A 26 -13.16 -14.46 2.54
N LEU A 27 -13.20 -14.55 1.21
CA LEU A 27 -13.88 -13.59 0.34
C LEU A 27 -15.36 -13.39 0.69
N PRO A 28 -16.17 -14.42 1.01
CA PRO A 28 -17.56 -14.24 1.42
C PRO A 28 -17.70 -13.35 2.66
N ASP A 29 -16.84 -13.51 3.67
CA ASP A 29 -16.89 -12.73 4.91
C ASP A 29 -16.57 -11.26 4.66
N ARG A 30 -15.56 -11.00 3.82
CA ARG A 30 -15.18 -9.64 3.43
C ARG A 30 -16.30 -8.95 2.67
N ILE A 31 -17.01 -9.66 1.77
CA ILE A 31 -18.15 -9.11 1.05
C ILE A 31 -19.34 -8.86 2.00
N ASN A 32 -19.57 -9.75 2.96
CA ASN A 32 -20.57 -9.56 4.01
C ASN A 32 -20.32 -8.29 4.83
N ASP A 33 -19.07 -8.03 5.23
CA ASP A 33 -18.71 -6.82 5.97
C ASP A 33 -19.01 -5.55 5.18
N ILE A 34 -18.65 -5.51 3.90
CA ILE A 34 -18.83 -4.32 3.05
C ILE A 34 -20.32 -4.08 2.78
N ARG A 35 -21.09 -5.15 2.59
CA ARG A 35 -22.55 -5.08 2.50
C ARG A 35 -23.18 -4.54 3.78
N ALA A 36 -22.68 -4.95 4.95
CA ALA A 36 -23.14 -4.41 6.24
C ALA A 36 -22.82 -2.91 6.37
N LEU A 37 -21.64 -2.47 5.92
CA LEU A 37 -21.27 -1.05 5.88
C LEU A 37 -22.23 -0.24 4.98
N ALA A 38 -22.46 -0.70 3.74
CA ALA A 38 -23.35 0.00 2.81
C ALA A 38 -24.81 0.04 3.28
N ARG A 39 -25.31 -1.03 3.90
CA ARG A 39 -26.66 -1.05 4.50
C ARG A 39 -26.79 -0.13 5.70
N THR A 40 -25.77 -0.09 6.56
CA THR A 40 -25.76 0.85 7.70
C THR A 40 -25.77 2.28 7.19
N ALA A 41 -25.01 2.58 6.13
CA ALA A 41 -25.02 3.86 5.44
C ALA A 41 -26.40 4.24 4.89
N ALA A 42 -27.23 3.26 4.48
CA ALA A 42 -28.57 3.55 3.94
C ALA A 42 -29.64 3.81 5.02
N ALA A 43 -29.38 3.48 6.29
CA ALA A 43 -30.43 3.42 7.31
C ALA A 43 -30.72 4.76 8.02
N ASN A 44 -29.79 5.71 8.11
CA ASN A 44 -29.93 6.87 9.03
C ASN A 44 -29.14 8.13 8.62
N GLY A 45 -29.76 9.17 8.03
CA GLY A 45 -29.18 10.41 7.43
C GLY A 45 -28.08 11.23 8.18
N SER A 46 -27.01 10.62 8.69
CA SER A 46 -25.92 11.20 9.48
C SER A 46 -24.60 11.27 8.69
N PRO A 47 -23.66 12.19 8.98
CA PRO A 47 -22.31 12.23 8.38
C PRO A 47 -21.50 10.93 8.52
N ILE A 48 -21.83 10.09 9.50
CA ILE A 48 -21.23 8.75 9.68
C ILE A 48 -21.53 7.86 8.46
N LEU A 49 -22.63 8.09 7.74
CA LEU A 49 -23.02 7.29 6.58
C LEU A 49 -22.13 7.54 5.35
N LEU A 50 -21.71 8.79 5.11
CA LEU A 50 -20.84 9.10 3.97
C LEU A 50 -19.52 8.35 4.09
N ALA A 51 -18.92 8.37 5.29
CA ALA A 51 -17.68 7.64 5.57
C ALA A 51 -17.84 6.13 5.32
N GLN A 52 -18.98 5.55 5.72
CA GLN A 52 -19.28 4.12 5.51
C GLN A 52 -19.49 3.78 4.04
N ALA A 53 -20.22 4.59 3.28
CA ALA A 53 -20.42 4.41 1.83
C ALA A 53 -19.09 4.50 1.07
N VAL A 54 -18.27 5.50 1.39
CA VAL A 54 -16.91 5.64 0.83
C VAL A 54 -16.04 4.44 1.18
N GLN A 55 -16.07 4.01 2.44
CA GLN A 55 -15.32 2.84 2.88
C GLN A 55 -15.78 1.57 2.15
N ALA A 56 -17.07 1.43 1.88
CA ALA A 56 -17.63 0.31 1.14
C ALA A 56 -17.12 0.29 -0.32
N MET A 57 -17.15 1.43 -1.01
CA MET A 57 -16.62 1.55 -2.38
C MET A 57 -15.10 1.29 -2.47
N ASN A 58 -14.33 1.84 -1.53
CA ASN A 58 -12.88 1.61 -1.44
C ASN A 58 -12.57 0.12 -1.23
N LYS A 59 -13.29 -0.55 -0.31
CA LYS A 59 -13.11 -1.97 -0.05
C LYS A 59 -13.58 -2.85 -1.21
N ALA A 60 -14.65 -2.50 -1.91
CA ALA A 60 -15.11 -3.21 -3.10
C ALA A 60 -14.05 -3.15 -4.21
N SER A 61 -13.48 -1.96 -4.47
CA SER A 61 -12.39 -1.77 -5.43
C SER A 61 -11.14 -2.58 -5.05
N LEU A 62 -10.81 -2.62 -3.76
CA LEU A 62 -9.72 -3.47 -3.25
C LEU A 62 -10.00 -4.97 -3.48
N ILE A 63 -11.21 -5.46 -3.18
CA ILE A 63 -11.59 -6.85 -3.47
C ILE A 63 -11.46 -7.16 -4.96
N ALA A 64 -11.97 -6.29 -5.84
CA ALA A 64 -11.84 -6.48 -7.28
C ALA A 64 -10.36 -6.60 -7.70
N SER A 65 -9.49 -5.72 -7.19
CA SER A 65 -8.05 -5.83 -7.44
C SER A 65 -7.47 -7.14 -6.92
N ASP A 66 -7.83 -7.51 -5.70
CA ASP A 66 -7.26 -8.67 -5.02
C ASP A 66 -7.66 -9.97 -5.73
N CYS A 67 -8.87 -10.04 -6.29
CA CYS A 67 -9.35 -11.14 -7.13
C CYS A 67 -8.87 -11.11 -8.59
N GLY A 68 -7.92 -10.24 -8.94
CA GLY A 68 -7.38 -10.17 -10.30
C GLY A 68 -8.33 -9.55 -11.32
N ARG A 69 -9.20 -8.62 -10.89
CA ARG A 69 -10.12 -7.83 -11.75
C ARG A 69 -9.73 -6.34 -11.73
N PRO A 70 -8.52 -5.97 -12.20
CA PRO A 70 -8.02 -4.60 -12.11
C PRO A 70 -8.88 -3.58 -12.87
N ASP A 71 -9.45 -3.96 -14.01
CA ASP A 71 -10.30 -3.05 -14.79
C ASP A 71 -11.61 -2.71 -14.07
N LEU A 72 -12.17 -3.67 -13.31
CA LEU A 72 -13.34 -3.43 -12.48
C LEU A 72 -13.00 -2.51 -11.30
N ALA A 73 -11.86 -2.74 -10.65
CA ALA A 73 -11.36 -1.86 -9.59
C ALA A 73 -11.15 -0.42 -10.11
N ARG A 74 -10.55 -0.27 -11.30
CA ARG A 74 -10.38 1.02 -11.98
C ARG A 74 -11.71 1.71 -12.25
N ALA A 75 -12.67 0.98 -12.81
CA ALA A 75 -13.99 1.53 -13.12
C ALA A 75 -14.70 2.06 -11.87
N TRP A 76 -14.66 1.33 -10.76
CA TRP A 76 -15.25 1.79 -9.50
C TRP A 76 -14.51 2.97 -8.88
N CYS A 77 -13.17 3.00 -8.93
CA CYS A 77 -12.40 4.17 -8.50
C CYS A 77 -12.76 5.43 -9.31
N ARG A 78 -12.88 5.32 -10.65
CA ARG A 78 -13.28 6.44 -11.51
C ARG A 78 -14.69 6.94 -11.19
N ARG A 79 -15.66 6.03 -11.01
CA ARG A 79 -17.03 6.37 -10.62
C ARG A 79 -17.06 7.17 -9.32
N GLN A 80 -16.32 6.72 -8.30
CA GLN A 80 -16.23 7.44 -7.03
C GLN A 80 -15.60 8.83 -7.18
N ILE A 81 -14.48 8.95 -7.91
CA ILE A 81 -13.84 10.25 -8.16
C ILE A 81 -14.86 11.22 -8.77
N GLN A 82 -15.55 10.79 -9.82
CA GLN A 82 -16.49 11.62 -10.56
C GLN A 82 -17.65 12.11 -9.67
N LEU A 83 -18.25 11.22 -8.86
CA LEU A 83 -19.34 11.57 -7.94
C LEU A 83 -18.99 12.73 -7.01
N PHE A 84 -17.76 12.73 -6.47
CA PHE A 84 -17.32 13.81 -5.59
C PHE A 84 -16.92 15.06 -6.38
N LEU A 85 -16.24 14.92 -7.52
CA LEU A 85 -15.84 16.09 -8.30
C LEU A 85 -17.04 16.85 -8.88
N ASP A 86 -18.17 16.19 -9.12
CA ASP A 86 -19.42 16.83 -9.52
C ASP A 86 -20.09 17.64 -8.40
N ALA A 87 -19.73 17.38 -7.14
CA ALA A 87 -20.26 18.08 -5.97
C ALA A 87 -19.41 19.28 -5.50
N ARG A 88 -18.36 19.63 -6.24
CA ARG A 88 -17.44 20.73 -5.89
C ARG A 88 -18.16 22.09 -5.74
N PRO A 89 -17.71 22.94 -4.80
CA PRO A 89 -16.53 22.78 -3.94
C PRO A 89 -16.78 21.81 -2.79
N LEU A 90 -15.73 21.12 -2.33
CA LEU A 90 -15.77 20.09 -1.28
C LEU A 90 -15.20 20.60 0.04
N SER A 91 -15.64 20.00 1.16
CA SER A 91 -14.88 20.13 2.41
C SER A 91 -13.54 19.38 2.33
N ALA A 92 -12.61 19.64 3.26
CA ALA A 92 -11.33 18.91 3.31
C ALA A 92 -11.52 17.37 3.36
N GLN A 93 -12.50 16.89 4.13
CA GLN A 93 -12.76 15.45 4.25
C GLN A 93 -13.40 14.86 2.99
N GLU A 94 -14.37 15.57 2.39
CA GLU A 94 -14.98 15.16 1.11
C GLU A 94 -13.93 15.14 -0.02
N ALA A 95 -13.03 16.12 -0.07
CA ALA A 95 -11.93 16.14 -1.03
C ALA A 95 -10.97 14.95 -0.84
N ARG A 96 -10.66 14.56 0.41
CA ARG A 96 -9.89 13.33 0.67
C ARG A 96 -10.61 12.09 0.15
N TYR A 97 -11.92 11.98 0.36
CA TYR A 97 -12.74 10.88 -0.20
C TYR A 97 -12.77 10.86 -1.73
N ALA A 98 -12.72 12.03 -2.37
CA ALA A 98 -12.62 12.14 -3.83
C ALA A 98 -11.25 11.69 -4.36
N LEU A 99 -10.18 11.94 -3.60
CA LEU A 99 -8.80 11.75 -4.02
C LEU A 99 -8.23 10.38 -3.63
N GLU A 100 -8.75 9.73 -2.60
CA GLU A 100 -8.29 8.40 -2.18
C GLU A 100 -8.41 7.35 -3.31
N PRO A 101 -9.48 7.31 -4.13
CA PRO A 101 -9.52 6.41 -5.27
C PRO A 101 -8.48 6.74 -6.35
N ALA A 102 -8.12 8.02 -6.55
CA ALA A 102 -7.05 8.41 -7.46
C ALA A 102 -5.67 7.91 -6.99
N VAL A 103 -5.46 7.89 -5.68
CA VAL A 103 -4.31 7.24 -5.03
C VAL A 103 -4.37 5.72 -5.21
N ASN A 104 -5.55 5.12 -5.02
CA ASN A 104 -5.72 3.67 -5.20
C ASN A 104 -5.44 3.24 -6.64
N LEU A 105 -5.80 4.04 -7.66
CA LEU A 105 -5.42 3.80 -9.06
C LEU A 105 -3.89 3.71 -9.24
N ALA A 106 -3.12 4.58 -8.59
CA ALA A 106 -1.66 4.47 -8.61
C ALA A 106 -1.16 3.21 -7.88
N ARG A 107 -1.78 2.84 -6.75
CA ARG A 107 -1.46 1.59 -6.04
C ARG A 107 -1.77 0.35 -6.88
N LEU A 108 -2.82 0.38 -7.71
CA LEU A 108 -3.11 -0.68 -8.67
C LEU A 108 -2.02 -0.79 -9.73
N ALA A 109 -1.55 0.35 -10.27
CA ALA A 109 -0.44 0.38 -11.22
C ALA A 109 0.85 -0.21 -10.60
N ILE A 110 1.18 0.12 -9.33
CA ILE A 110 2.31 -0.49 -8.61
C ILE A 110 2.16 -2.02 -8.56
N ARG A 111 0.97 -2.53 -8.20
CA ARG A 111 0.71 -3.99 -8.13
C ARG A 111 0.83 -4.67 -9.50
N ALA A 112 0.49 -3.95 -10.58
CA ALA A 112 0.61 -4.43 -11.94
C ALA A 112 2.04 -4.34 -12.51
N GLY A 113 3.00 -3.81 -11.74
CA GLY A 113 4.38 -3.61 -12.18
C GLY A 113 4.64 -2.32 -12.94
N ASP A 114 3.63 -1.46 -13.10
CA ASP A 114 3.78 -0.12 -13.70
C ASP A 114 4.18 0.92 -12.65
N ALA A 115 5.39 0.77 -12.15
CA ALA A 115 5.96 1.66 -11.13
C ALA A 115 6.15 3.11 -11.64
N ASP A 116 6.57 3.28 -12.90
CA ASP A 116 6.80 4.59 -13.48
C ASP A 116 5.49 5.35 -13.70
N GLY A 117 4.46 4.69 -14.25
CA GLY A 117 3.13 5.25 -14.38
C GLY A 117 2.51 5.61 -13.03
N ALA A 118 2.66 4.75 -12.03
CA ALA A 118 2.19 5.02 -10.68
C ALA A 118 2.86 6.25 -10.05
N TYR A 119 4.19 6.34 -10.13
CA TYR A 119 4.94 7.48 -9.59
C TYR A 119 4.53 8.78 -10.28
N GLN A 120 4.46 8.78 -11.61
CA GLN A 120 4.08 9.96 -12.39
C GLN A 120 2.64 10.41 -12.06
N GLN A 121 1.70 9.47 -11.90
CA GLN A 121 0.33 9.79 -11.52
C GLN A 121 0.27 10.43 -10.13
N LEU A 122 0.97 9.88 -9.13
CA LEU A 122 1.01 10.45 -7.78
C LEU A 122 1.62 11.87 -7.77
N GLU A 123 2.71 12.07 -8.51
CA GLU A 123 3.36 13.38 -8.61
C GLU A 123 2.46 14.39 -9.34
N ASN A 124 1.83 13.99 -10.45
CA ASN A 124 0.88 14.82 -11.20
C ASN A 124 -0.33 15.20 -10.34
N LEU A 125 -0.89 14.23 -9.59
CA LEU A 125 -2.02 14.47 -8.71
C LEU A 125 -1.66 15.50 -7.63
N TYR A 126 -0.54 15.29 -6.93
CA TYR A 126 -0.09 16.22 -5.89
C TYR A 126 0.16 17.63 -6.44
N ARG A 127 0.84 17.74 -7.58
CA ARG A 127 1.12 19.03 -8.23
C ARG A 127 -0.17 19.72 -8.66
N ALA A 128 -1.09 19.01 -9.30
CA ALA A 128 -2.31 19.60 -9.83
C ALA A 128 -3.28 20.03 -8.73
N VAL A 129 -3.41 19.25 -7.66
CA VAL A 129 -4.17 19.69 -6.49
C VAL A 129 -3.50 20.94 -5.89
N THR A 130 -2.21 20.89 -5.57
CA THR A 130 -1.50 22.02 -4.94
C THR A 130 -1.50 23.31 -5.77
N ALA A 131 -1.47 23.19 -7.10
CA ALA A 131 -1.43 24.32 -8.03
C ALA A 131 -2.83 24.77 -8.51
N HIS A 132 -3.91 24.14 -8.03
CA HIS A 132 -5.26 24.33 -8.56
C HIS A 132 -5.30 24.22 -10.09
N SER A 133 -4.87 23.09 -10.65
CA SER A 133 -4.80 22.88 -12.09
C SER A 133 -5.36 21.53 -12.51
N ASP A 134 -5.34 21.28 -13.82
CA ASP A 134 -5.77 20.00 -14.39
C ASP A 134 -4.62 18.96 -14.36
N ALA A 135 -4.98 17.69 -14.25
CA ALA A 135 -4.07 16.56 -14.47
C ALA A 135 -4.77 15.38 -15.14
N LEU A 136 -3.98 14.44 -15.66
CA LEU A 136 -4.49 13.15 -16.11
C LEU A 136 -4.54 12.18 -14.93
N ILE A 137 -5.71 11.62 -14.65
CA ILE A 137 -5.92 10.57 -13.65
C ILE A 137 -6.37 9.30 -14.37
N ASP A 138 -5.52 8.27 -14.33
CA ASP A 138 -5.73 7.01 -15.08
C ASP A 138 -6.12 7.24 -16.56
N GLY A 139 -5.44 8.21 -17.18
CA GLY A 139 -5.61 8.61 -18.59
C GLY A 139 -6.69 9.67 -18.85
N GLU A 140 -7.49 10.06 -17.85
CA GLU A 140 -8.62 10.98 -18.04
C GLU A 140 -8.30 12.40 -17.54
N PRO A 141 -8.56 13.46 -18.35
CA PRO A 141 -8.43 14.84 -17.89
C PRO A 141 -9.36 15.11 -16.72
N THR A 142 -8.75 15.46 -15.59
CA THR A 142 -9.43 15.75 -14.34
C THR A 142 -9.04 17.14 -13.86
N SER A 143 -10.04 17.94 -13.53
CA SER A 143 -9.85 19.31 -13.12
C SER A 143 -9.89 19.46 -11.60
N PHE A 144 -8.88 20.09 -11.01
CA PHE A 144 -8.82 20.37 -9.56
C PHE A 144 -9.01 21.85 -9.21
N TYR A 145 -9.45 22.66 -10.18
CA TYR A 145 -10.00 24.00 -9.90
C TYR A 145 -11.20 23.88 -8.95
N ASP A 146 -11.29 24.82 -8.00
CA ASP A 146 -12.36 24.92 -7.01
C ASP A 146 -12.63 23.60 -6.26
N LEU A 147 -11.59 22.78 -6.04
CA LEU A 147 -11.72 21.49 -5.35
C LEU A 147 -12.30 21.68 -3.94
N THR A 148 -11.82 22.68 -3.21
CA THR A 148 -12.26 22.99 -1.85
C THR A 148 -12.83 24.40 -1.74
N ALA A 149 -13.68 24.65 -0.74
CA ALA A 149 -14.34 25.95 -0.57
C ALA A 149 -13.41 27.02 0.03
N SER A 150 -12.39 26.61 0.78
CA SER A 150 -11.43 27.50 1.42
C SER A 150 -9.97 27.10 1.19
N ALA A 151 -9.07 28.07 1.39
CA ALA A 151 -7.62 27.84 1.34
C ALA A 151 -7.12 26.96 2.51
N ASP A 152 -7.78 26.98 3.66
CA ASP A 152 -7.42 26.15 4.81
C ASP A 152 -7.71 24.68 4.53
N GLU A 153 -8.91 24.37 4.04
CA GLU A 153 -9.27 23.03 3.61
C GLU A 153 -8.36 22.56 2.46
N HIS A 154 -7.99 23.46 1.56
CA HIS A 154 -7.06 23.15 0.49
C HIS A 154 -5.68 22.71 1.02
N ARG A 155 -5.13 23.47 1.98
CA ARG A 155 -3.85 23.15 2.62
C ARG A 155 -3.91 21.81 3.35
N ASP A 156 -5.00 21.50 4.04
CA ASP A 156 -5.19 20.23 4.74
C ASP A 156 -5.22 19.02 3.78
N VAL A 157 -5.82 19.21 2.59
CA VAL A 157 -5.85 18.19 1.53
C VAL A 157 -4.47 18.03 0.90
N ALA A 158 -3.79 19.14 0.57
CA ALA A 158 -2.45 19.12 0.00
C ALA A 158 -1.43 18.50 0.95
N GLN A 159 -1.52 18.76 2.26
CA GLN A 159 -0.66 18.14 3.27
C GLN A 159 -0.88 16.63 3.36
N TRP A 160 -2.13 16.18 3.31
CA TRP A 160 -2.44 14.74 3.28
C TRP A 160 -1.88 14.09 2.00
N LEU A 161 -2.09 14.69 0.83
CA LEU A 161 -1.54 14.18 -0.44
C LEU A 161 -0.01 14.18 -0.46
N TRP A 162 0.63 15.17 0.16
CA TRP A 162 2.09 15.18 0.31
C TRP A 162 2.58 13.94 1.07
N GLY A 163 1.91 13.57 2.17
CA GLY A 163 2.22 12.35 2.92
C GLY A 163 2.02 11.08 2.09
N VAL A 164 0.97 11.03 1.27
CA VAL A 164 0.71 9.93 0.33
C VAL A 164 1.81 9.84 -0.73
N LEU A 165 2.17 10.96 -1.38
CA LEU A 165 3.22 11.02 -2.38
C LEU A 165 4.55 10.55 -1.80
N LEU A 166 4.90 10.99 -0.59
CA LEU A 166 6.13 10.58 0.08
C LEU A 166 6.20 9.07 0.30
N ALA A 167 5.10 8.45 0.77
CA ALA A 167 5.07 7.04 1.09
C ALA A 167 4.93 6.15 -0.16
N ASP A 168 3.91 6.40 -0.98
CA ASP A 168 3.57 5.54 -2.11
C ASP A 168 4.43 5.85 -3.35
N GLY A 169 4.89 7.10 -3.51
CA GLY A 169 5.87 7.47 -4.54
C GLY A 169 7.24 6.83 -4.27
N GLY A 170 7.70 6.84 -3.02
CA GLY A 170 8.90 6.10 -2.60
C GLY A 170 8.79 4.60 -2.89
N ARG A 171 7.63 3.99 -2.56
CA ARG A 171 7.39 2.56 -2.83
C ARG A 171 7.34 2.21 -4.31
N ALA A 172 6.75 3.06 -5.15
CA ALA A 172 6.76 2.87 -6.60
C ALA A 172 8.20 2.80 -7.13
N LEU A 173 9.04 3.76 -6.77
CA LEU A 173 10.45 3.81 -7.19
C LEU A 173 11.25 2.58 -6.69
N ILE A 174 11.02 2.15 -5.45
CA ILE A 174 11.65 0.95 -4.88
C ILE A 174 11.23 -0.32 -5.63
N GLY A 175 9.95 -0.45 -5.96
CA GLY A 175 9.42 -1.57 -6.74
C GLY A 175 10.07 -1.68 -8.13
N ALA A 176 10.51 -0.56 -8.72
CA ALA A 176 11.30 -0.52 -9.95
C ALA A 176 12.82 -0.72 -9.73
N GLY A 177 13.27 -0.98 -8.51
CA GLY A 177 14.69 -1.08 -8.14
C GLY A 177 15.44 0.26 -8.11
N ARG A 178 14.75 1.41 -8.24
CA ARG A 178 15.33 2.76 -8.37
C ARG A 178 15.61 3.41 -7.01
N TRP A 179 16.38 2.74 -6.15
CA TRP A 179 16.67 3.19 -4.78
C TRP A 179 17.27 4.59 -4.67
N GLN A 180 18.16 4.97 -5.58
CA GLN A 180 18.73 6.32 -5.58
C GLN A 180 17.67 7.39 -5.87
N GLN A 181 16.75 7.13 -6.80
CA GLN A 181 15.65 8.05 -7.07
C GLN A 181 14.67 8.09 -5.90
N ALA A 182 14.42 6.97 -5.22
CA ALA A 182 13.60 6.92 -4.02
C ALA A 182 14.21 7.76 -2.88
N ALA A 183 15.54 7.72 -2.70
CA ALA A 183 16.24 8.56 -1.72
C ALA A 183 16.14 10.05 -2.08
N GLN A 184 16.40 10.41 -3.35
CA GLN A 184 16.24 11.80 -3.83
C GLN A 184 14.80 12.29 -3.68
N HIS A 185 13.82 11.43 -3.94
CA HIS A 185 12.41 11.72 -3.71
C HIS A 185 12.13 12.01 -2.23
N ALA A 186 12.59 11.14 -1.32
CA ALA A 186 12.42 11.33 0.11
C ALA A 186 13.09 12.65 0.58
N GLU A 187 14.26 12.99 0.05
CA GLU A 187 14.94 14.26 0.35
C GLU A 187 14.18 15.47 -0.21
N ARG A 188 13.80 15.43 -1.49
CA ARG A 188 13.05 16.49 -2.19
C ARG A 188 11.77 16.86 -1.45
N TYR A 189 11.06 15.85 -0.97
CA TYR A 189 9.81 16.04 -0.22
C TYR A 189 10.02 16.11 1.30
N ARG A 190 11.26 16.26 1.79
CA ARG A 190 11.60 16.40 3.22
C ARG A 190 11.09 15.27 4.12
N GLY A 191 11.01 14.06 3.57
CA GLY A 191 10.61 12.84 4.29
C GLY A 191 11.72 12.16 5.08
N VAL A 192 12.95 12.67 5.04
CA VAL A 192 14.09 12.13 5.80
C VAL A 192 14.16 12.81 7.17
N GLY A 193 13.34 12.33 8.11
CA GLY A 193 13.34 12.78 9.51
C GLY A 193 14.45 12.16 10.35
N ARG A 194 14.44 12.39 11.67
CA ARG A 194 15.33 11.69 12.65
C ARG A 194 14.83 10.29 13.05
N ARG A 195 13.51 10.07 12.99
CA ARG A 195 12.91 8.77 13.28
C ARG A 195 13.13 7.77 12.15
N LEU A 196 13.09 6.48 12.47
CA LEU A 196 13.33 5.38 11.53
C LEU A 196 12.07 5.04 10.69
N LEU A 197 11.44 6.06 10.11
CA LEU A 197 10.28 5.92 9.21
C LEU A 197 10.71 5.67 7.75
N ASP A 198 9.75 5.57 6.81
CA ASP A 198 9.99 5.17 5.41
C ASP A 198 11.20 5.90 4.79
N GLY A 199 11.20 7.24 4.82
CA GLY A 199 12.23 8.05 4.16
C GLY A 199 13.64 7.82 4.68
N ARG A 200 13.82 7.66 6.00
CA ARG A 200 15.15 7.39 6.58
C ARG A 200 15.62 5.98 6.23
N GLN A 201 14.74 4.97 6.30
CA GLN A 201 15.08 3.61 5.88
C GLN A 201 15.49 3.57 4.40
N ILE A 202 14.77 4.29 3.53
CA ILE A 202 15.08 4.38 2.09
C ILE A 202 16.50 4.89 1.86
N VAL A 203 16.90 5.97 2.54
CA VAL A 203 18.26 6.54 2.39
C VAL A 203 19.33 5.58 2.89
N ILE A 204 19.11 4.90 4.02
CA ILE A 204 20.04 3.88 4.55
C ILE A 204 20.26 2.78 3.50
N VAL A 205 19.18 2.20 2.99
CA VAL A 205 19.26 1.12 1.99
C VAL A 205 19.89 1.60 0.69
N ALA A 206 19.53 2.79 0.21
CA ALA A 206 20.12 3.38 -0.99
C ALA A 206 21.64 3.55 -0.86
N ARG A 207 22.13 3.99 0.32
CA ARG A 207 23.57 4.09 0.60
C ARG A 207 24.26 2.72 0.62
N CYS A 208 23.65 1.71 1.22
CA CYS A 208 24.17 0.33 1.16
C CYS A 208 24.34 -0.13 -0.30
N LEU A 209 23.31 0.05 -1.13
CA LEU A 209 23.34 -0.36 -2.54
C LEU A 209 24.30 0.47 -3.40
N ALA A 210 24.63 1.70 -2.97
CA ALA A 210 25.62 2.55 -3.63
C ALA A 210 27.07 2.27 -3.18
N GLY A 211 27.31 1.23 -2.36
CA GLY A 211 28.63 0.95 -1.82
C GLY A 211 29.09 1.98 -0.78
N GLN A 212 28.16 2.57 -0.02
CA GLN A 212 28.43 3.52 1.07
C GLN A 212 27.94 2.98 2.43
N PRO A 213 28.35 1.77 2.85
CA PRO A 213 27.83 1.12 4.05
C PRO A 213 28.16 1.86 5.36
N GLU A 214 29.30 2.57 5.44
CA GLU A 214 29.67 3.36 6.60
C GLU A 214 28.73 4.57 6.77
N ALA A 215 28.43 5.25 5.66
CA ALA A 215 27.48 6.37 5.67
C ALA A 215 26.04 5.90 5.95
N ALA A 216 25.69 4.68 5.53
CA ALA A 216 24.42 4.05 5.88
C ALA A 216 24.34 3.74 7.38
N ARG A 217 25.42 3.17 7.94
CA ARG A 217 25.53 2.85 9.36
C ARG A 217 25.48 4.09 10.24
N GLN A 218 26.24 5.13 9.89
CA GLN A 218 26.18 6.41 10.62
C GLN A 218 24.76 6.98 10.65
N LEU A 219 24.05 6.95 9.51
CA LEU A 219 22.67 7.45 9.46
C LEU A 219 21.72 6.60 10.32
N LEU A 220 21.93 5.28 10.39
CA LEU A 220 21.19 4.40 11.29
C LEU A 220 21.48 4.74 12.76
N ASP A 221 22.74 4.95 13.14
CA ASP A 221 23.16 5.26 14.50
C ASP A 221 22.64 6.62 14.99
N GLU A 222 22.51 7.59 14.08
CA GLU A 222 21.90 8.90 14.35
C GLU A 222 20.36 8.86 14.42
N SER A 223 19.73 7.70 14.20
CA SER A 223 18.27 7.56 14.21
C SER A 223 17.71 7.60 15.63
N THR A 224 16.62 8.32 15.81
CA THR A 224 15.83 8.26 17.04
C THR A 224 14.85 7.09 16.94
N LEU A 225 15.00 6.10 17.83
CA LEU A 225 14.09 4.96 17.95
C LEU A 225 13.12 5.25 19.09
N THR A 226 11.89 5.65 18.74
CA THR A 226 10.83 6.04 19.67
C THR A 226 9.92 4.86 20.01
N ASP A 227 9.50 4.10 19.00
CA ASP A 227 8.57 2.97 19.17
C ASP A 227 9.32 1.63 19.19
N PRO A 228 8.82 0.60 19.91
CA PRO A 228 9.49 -0.71 19.98
C PRO A 228 9.76 -1.36 18.62
N TRP A 229 8.86 -1.16 17.64
CA TRP A 229 9.03 -1.70 16.30
C TRP A 229 10.22 -1.08 15.55
N GLU A 230 10.58 0.18 15.83
CA GLU A 230 11.72 0.84 15.19
C GLU A 230 13.03 0.14 15.58
N ARG A 231 13.12 -0.37 16.82
CA ARG A 231 14.25 -1.18 17.27
C ARG A 231 14.33 -2.51 16.53
N LEU A 232 13.18 -3.17 16.32
CA LEU A 232 13.12 -4.42 15.55
C LEU A 232 13.54 -4.24 14.10
N VAL A 233 13.26 -3.08 13.50
CA VAL A 233 13.67 -2.76 12.11
C VAL A 233 15.12 -2.29 12.02
N ALA A 234 15.66 -1.65 13.07
CA ALA A 234 17.04 -1.20 13.11
C ALA A 234 18.04 -2.37 13.00
N LEU A 235 17.72 -3.54 13.55
CA LEU A 235 18.59 -4.72 13.53
C LEU A 235 18.84 -5.26 12.10
N PRO A 236 17.80 -5.58 11.29
CA PRO A 236 18.02 -6.02 9.91
C PRO A 236 18.65 -4.94 9.03
N LEU A 237 18.41 -3.64 9.29
CA LEU A 237 19.15 -2.57 8.63
C LEU A 237 20.63 -2.55 9.01
N GLY A 238 20.96 -2.78 10.27
CA GLY A 238 22.34 -2.88 10.74
C GLY A 238 23.09 -4.05 10.10
N ALA A 239 22.45 -5.23 10.05
CA ALA A 239 22.96 -6.40 9.35
C ALA A 239 23.16 -6.14 7.84
N LEU A 240 22.21 -5.44 7.21
CA LEU A 240 22.32 -5.01 5.81
C LEU A 240 23.54 -4.11 5.58
N CYS A 241 23.75 -3.09 6.43
CA CYS A 241 24.91 -2.20 6.37
C CYS A 241 26.22 -2.98 6.45
N ARG A 242 26.33 -3.94 7.38
CA ARG A 242 27.53 -4.78 7.52
C ARG A 242 27.79 -5.65 6.30
N ARG A 243 26.75 -6.35 5.80
CA ARG A 243 26.87 -7.18 4.59
C ARG A 243 27.27 -6.35 3.38
N ALA A 244 26.72 -5.15 3.23
CA ALA A 244 27.11 -4.22 2.18
C ALA A 244 28.58 -3.77 2.27
N GLY A 245 29.16 -3.71 3.47
CA GLY A 245 30.59 -3.48 3.71
C GLY A 245 31.47 -4.72 3.69
N GLY A 246 30.94 -5.89 3.34
CA GLY A 246 31.69 -7.15 3.36
C GLY A 246 32.08 -7.63 4.76
N GLN A 247 31.41 -7.11 5.80
CA GLN A 247 31.67 -7.46 7.20
C GLN A 247 30.75 -8.60 7.68
N PRO A 248 31.22 -9.45 8.61
CA PRO A 248 30.37 -10.44 9.26
C PRO A 248 29.27 -9.76 10.07
N ALA A 249 28.06 -10.34 10.03
CA ALA A 249 26.86 -9.84 10.69
C ALA A 249 26.27 -10.85 11.70
N ASP A 250 27.07 -11.83 12.13
CA ASP A 250 26.60 -12.96 12.96
C ASP A 250 26.02 -12.50 14.31
N ALA A 251 26.60 -11.47 14.92
CA ALA A 251 26.10 -10.90 16.17
C ALA A 251 24.72 -10.24 15.98
N GLU A 252 24.56 -9.44 14.92
CA GLU A 252 23.27 -8.84 14.58
C GLU A 252 22.24 -9.91 14.22
N ILE A 253 22.62 -10.99 13.53
CA ILE A 253 21.74 -12.12 13.18
C ILE A 253 21.28 -12.87 14.43
N ALA A 254 22.18 -13.15 15.37
CA ALA A 254 21.85 -13.79 16.64
C ALA A 254 20.87 -12.93 17.47
N GLU A 255 21.10 -11.62 17.54
CA GLU A 255 20.20 -10.70 18.24
C GLU A 255 18.82 -10.61 17.55
N MET A 256 18.79 -10.53 16.22
CA MET A 256 17.55 -10.56 15.43
C MET A 256 16.74 -11.81 15.73
N ARG A 257 17.37 -13.00 15.69
CA ARG A 257 16.74 -14.28 15.99
C ARG A 257 16.12 -14.27 17.39
N GLN A 258 16.90 -13.89 18.40
CA GLN A 258 16.44 -13.88 19.79
C GLN A 258 15.22 -12.97 19.98
N LEU A 259 15.29 -11.75 19.46
CA LEU A 259 14.20 -10.78 19.63
C LEU A 259 12.96 -11.15 18.83
N TYR A 260 13.11 -11.68 17.63
CA TYR A 260 11.99 -12.13 16.82
C TYR A 260 11.26 -13.31 17.46
N LEU A 261 11.99 -14.30 17.99
CA LEU A 261 11.38 -15.45 18.65
C LEU A 261 10.68 -15.09 19.97
N ALA A 262 11.10 -14.01 20.63
CA ALA A 262 10.48 -13.48 21.83
C ALA A 262 9.28 -12.55 21.54
N LEU A 263 8.98 -12.27 20.27
CA LEU A 263 7.91 -11.35 19.90
C LEU A 263 6.54 -12.03 20.02
N GLU A 264 5.59 -11.30 20.59
CA GLU A 264 4.16 -11.63 20.58
C GLU A 264 3.48 -10.68 19.58
N PRO A 265 3.22 -11.12 18.34
CA PRO A 265 2.61 -10.25 17.34
C PRO A 265 1.15 -10.00 17.69
N ALA A 266 0.74 -8.72 17.67
CA ALA A 266 -0.68 -8.38 17.63
C ALA A 266 -1.27 -8.84 16.28
N ASP A 267 -2.50 -9.39 16.31
CA ASP A 267 -3.16 -9.94 15.13
C ASP A 267 -3.19 -8.93 13.97
N GLU A 268 -3.47 -7.66 14.27
CA GLU A 268 -3.54 -6.60 13.27
C GLU A 268 -2.20 -6.24 12.62
N LEU A 269 -1.08 -6.77 13.14
CA LEU A 269 0.28 -6.56 12.64
C LEU A 269 0.88 -7.81 11.99
N ILE A 270 0.12 -8.90 11.80
CA ILE A 270 0.63 -10.16 11.25
C ILE A 270 1.40 -9.99 9.92
N VAL A 271 0.94 -9.11 9.03
CA VAL A 271 1.63 -8.86 7.75
C VAL A 271 2.94 -8.09 7.94
N PHE A 272 3.00 -7.17 8.91
CA PHE A 272 4.25 -6.49 9.25
C PHE A 272 5.24 -7.50 9.84
N HIS A 273 4.79 -8.31 10.79
CA HIS A 273 5.58 -9.38 11.40
C HIS A 273 6.12 -10.35 10.35
N THR A 274 5.27 -10.76 9.41
CA THR A 274 5.64 -11.60 8.27
C THR A 274 6.78 -10.98 7.48
N ARG A 275 6.63 -9.74 7.02
CA ARG A 275 7.65 -9.08 6.20
C ARG A 275 8.96 -8.84 6.94
N LEU A 276 8.88 -8.57 8.25
CA LEU A 276 10.05 -8.47 9.12
C LEU A 276 10.79 -9.82 9.20
N GLY A 277 10.07 -10.92 9.46
CA GLY A 277 10.63 -12.27 9.50
C GLY A 277 11.27 -12.68 8.18
N LEU A 278 10.60 -12.42 7.05
CA LEU A 278 11.18 -12.69 5.71
C LEU A 278 12.46 -11.87 5.47
N ALA A 279 12.51 -10.61 5.92
CA ALA A 279 13.73 -9.80 5.82
C ALA A 279 14.88 -10.39 6.65
N MET A 280 14.60 -10.86 7.86
CA MET A 280 15.59 -11.50 8.73
C MET A 280 16.07 -12.84 8.16
N ILE A 281 15.18 -13.65 7.56
CA ILE A 281 15.55 -14.90 6.88
C ILE A 281 16.49 -14.62 5.71
N ASP A 282 16.15 -13.65 4.84
CA ASP A 282 17.01 -13.29 3.71
C ASP A 282 18.38 -12.74 4.17
N LEU A 283 18.44 -12.09 5.35
CA LEU A 283 19.68 -11.64 5.99
C LEU A 283 20.42 -12.72 6.78
N ALA A 284 19.80 -13.85 7.08
CA ALA A 284 20.44 -15.01 7.71
C ALA A 284 20.94 -16.02 6.67
N ASP A 285 20.48 -15.93 5.41
CA ASP A 285 20.94 -16.73 4.27
C ASP A 285 22.48 -16.63 4.16
N GLY A 286 23.17 -17.73 4.49
CA GLY A 286 24.60 -17.76 4.85
C GLY A 286 24.97 -19.00 5.69
N PRO A 287 26.13 -19.02 6.39
CA PRO A 287 26.55 -20.16 7.22
C PRO A 287 25.63 -20.41 8.43
N ASP A 288 24.81 -19.43 8.84
CA ASP A 288 23.86 -19.55 9.95
C ASP A 288 22.47 -20.01 9.48
N GLN A 289 22.42 -21.24 8.96
CA GLN A 289 21.17 -21.89 8.54
C GLN A 289 20.20 -22.09 9.71
N GLU A 290 20.69 -22.15 10.94
CA GLU A 290 19.86 -22.36 12.14
C GLU A 290 19.00 -21.14 12.47
N ALA A 291 19.57 -19.92 12.39
CA ALA A 291 18.80 -18.70 12.60
C ALA A 291 17.66 -18.57 11.58
N ALA A 292 17.95 -18.76 10.30
CA ALA A 292 16.96 -18.71 9.24
C ALA A 292 15.86 -19.77 9.45
N ALA A 293 16.23 -21.01 9.78
CA ALA A 293 15.28 -22.11 9.99
C ALA A 293 14.36 -21.86 11.21
N SER A 294 14.91 -21.36 12.32
CA SER A 294 14.11 -21.09 13.53
C SER A 294 13.12 -19.94 13.34
N ILE A 295 13.52 -18.87 12.64
CA ILE A 295 12.63 -17.76 12.27
C ILE A 295 11.54 -18.25 11.30
N ALA A 296 11.91 -19.06 10.30
CA ALA A 296 10.96 -19.63 9.35
C ALA A 296 9.92 -20.53 10.06
N ALA A 297 10.36 -21.42 10.95
CA ALA A 297 9.46 -22.29 11.71
C ALA A 297 8.47 -21.48 12.57
N ARG A 298 8.94 -20.43 13.26
CA ARG A 298 8.06 -19.54 14.02
C ARG A 298 7.07 -18.82 13.11
N LEU A 299 7.53 -18.31 11.98
CA LEU A 299 6.69 -17.59 11.03
C LEU A 299 5.58 -18.47 10.43
N VAL A 300 5.91 -19.73 10.09
CA VAL A 300 4.92 -20.72 9.62
C VAL A 300 3.84 -20.93 10.69
N HIS A 301 4.24 -21.11 11.95
CA HIS A 301 3.30 -21.28 13.06
C HIS A 301 2.36 -20.08 13.22
N ASP A 302 2.90 -18.87 13.29
CA ASP A 302 2.11 -17.65 13.49
C ASP A 302 1.10 -17.42 12.35
N ILE A 303 1.50 -17.66 11.10
CA ILE A 303 0.62 -17.46 9.93
C ILE A 303 -0.48 -18.52 9.88
N LEU A 304 -0.17 -19.79 10.19
CA LEU A 304 -1.18 -20.85 10.28
C LEU A 304 -2.20 -20.55 11.38
N ALA A 305 -1.76 -20.03 12.52
CA ALA A 305 -2.64 -19.63 13.62
C ALA A 305 -3.53 -18.42 13.24
N ALA A 306 -2.97 -17.43 12.55
CA ALA A 306 -3.69 -16.23 12.14
C ALA A 306 -4.68 -16.47 10.99
N GLY A 307 -4.37 -17.41 10.07
CA GLY A 307 -5.20 -17.68 8.89
C GLY A 307 -5.29 -16.50 7.91
N ASP A 308 -4.31 -15.60 7.91
CA ASP A 308 -4.31 -14.39 7.07
C ASP A 308 -3.86 -14.71 5.63
N GLY A 309 -4.73 -14.46 4.64
CA GLY A 309 -4.44 -14.76 3.24
C GLY A 309 -3.25 -13.97 2.66
N TYR A 310 -3.01 -12.72 3.09
CA TYR A 310 -1.86 -11.95 2.61
C TYR A 310 -0.54 -12.48 3.19
N ALA A 311 -0.52 -12.79 4.48
CA ALA A 311 0.64 -13.37 5.13
C ALA A 311 0.96 -14.76 4.54
N ALA A 312 -0.06 -15.59 4.33
CA ALA A 312 0.08 -16.90 3.68
C ALA A 312 0.68 -16.78 2.27
N ARG A 313 0.19 -15.83 1.45
CA ARG A 313 0.75 -15.56 0.12
C ARG A 313 2.22 -15.11 0.19
N ASP A 314 2.53 -14.15 1.06
CA ASP A 314 3.89 -13.62 1.20
C ASP A 314 4.86 -14.74 1.67
N LEU A 315 4.42 -15.67 2.53
CA LEU A 315 5.20 -16.84 2.95
C LEU A 315 5.38 -17.87 1.83
N LEU A 316 4.29 -18.22 1.13
CA LEU A 316 4.35 -19.16 0.00
C LEU A 316 5.19 -18.64 -1.17
N ALA A 317 5.44 -17.34 -1.25
CA ALA A 317 6.33 -16.75 -2.24
C ALA A 317 7.82 -16.80 -1.84
N HIS A 318 8.16 -17.35 -0.68
CA HIS A 318 9.53 -17.36 -0.15
C HIS A 318 10.12 -18.77 -0.10
N ASP A 319 11.19 -19.02 -0.84
CA ASP A 319 11.80 -20.35 -1.01
C ASP A 319 12.22 -21.01 0.32
N ALA A 320 12.96 -20.28 1.17
CA ALA A 320 13.38 -20.81 2.47
C ALA A 320 12.21 -21.19 3.39
N CYS A 321 11.11 -20.42 3.35
CA CYS A 321 9.91 -20.76 4.11
C CYS A 321 9.19 -21.96 3.50
N ARG A 322 9.08 -22.03 2.17
CA ARG A 322 8.52 -23.19 1.45
C ARG A 322 9.26 -24.47 1.79
N ALA A 323 10.58 -24.44 1.86
CA ALA A 323 11.41 -25.59 2.23
C ALA A 323 11.16 -26.09 3.67
N ALA A 324 10.62 -25.24 4.55
CA ALA A 324 10.27 -25.59 5.93
C ALA A 324 8.82 -26.08 6.10
N LEU A 325 8.00 -26.05 5.03
CA LEU A 325 6.61 -26.50 5.09
C LEU A 325 6.51 -28.02 5.03
N THR A 326 5.53 -28.56 5.75
CA THR A 326 5.00 -29.90 5.47
C THR A 326 3.93 -29.78 4.38
N ASP A 327 3.62 -30.88 3.69
CA ASP A 327 2.53 -30.89 2.68
C ASP A 327 1.20 -30.37 3.27
N ALA A 328 0.90 -30.72 4.53
CA ALA A 328 -0.32 -30.26 5.20
C ALA A 328 -0.30 -28.75 5.50
N HIS A 329 0.84 -28.20 5.91
CA HIS A 329 0.98 -26.76 6.10
C HIS A 329 0.83 -26.01 4.77
N GLU A 330 1.49 -26.49 3.71
CA GLU A 330 1.39 -25.88 2.39
C GLU A 330 -0.04 -25.87 1.87
N GLN A 331 -0.75 -27.00 1.95
CA GLN A 331 -2.16 -27.09 1.55
C GLN A 331 -3.05 -26.13 2.34
N THR A 332 -2.84 -26.01 3.66
CA THR A 332 -3.60 -25.09 4.51
C THR A 332 -3.38 -23.63 4.10
N LEU A 333 -2.14 -23.25 3.82
CA LEU A 333 -1.81 -21.89 3.39
C LEU A 333 -2.33 -21.57 1.99
N ILE A 334 -2.24 -22.51 1.05
CA ILE A 334 -2.83 -22.38 -0.29
C ILE A 334 -4.34 -22.17 -0.17
N ALA A 335 -5.02 -23.01 0.63
CA ALA A 335 -6.45 -22.89 0.86
C ALA A 335 -6.82 -21.52 1.47
N ALA A 336 -6.00 -20.96 2.38
CA ALA A 336 -6.22 -19.63 2.92
C ALA A 336 -6.11 -18.52 1.85
N VAL A 337 -5.11 -18.60 0.97
CA VAL A 337 -4.93 -17.66 -0.16
C VAL A 337 -6.11 -17.74 -1.13
N GLU A 338 -6.52 -18.95 -1.50
CA GLU A 338 -7.65 -19.21 -2.40
C GLU A 338 -8.99 -18.75 -1.80
N ALA A 339 -9.25 -19.12 -0.54
CA ALA A 339 -10.47 -18.71 0.16
C ALA A 339 -10.57 -17.19 0.29
N ALA A 340 -9.45 -16.49 0.48
CA ALA A 340 -9.41 -15.04 0.51
C ALA A 340 -9.60 -14.38 -0.88
N GLY A 341 -9.63 -15.19 -1.94
CA GLY A 341 -9.85 -14.77 -3.32
C GLY A 341 -8.63 -14.09 -3.95
N LEU A 342 -7.41 -14.34 -3.43
CA LEU A 342 -6.21 -13.66 -3.92
C LEU A 342 -5.76 -14.22 -5.27
N SER A 343 -5.72 -13.36 -6.29
CA SER A 343 -5.24 -13.64 -7.65
C SER A 343 -5.95 -14.79 -8.36
N THR A 344 -7.22 -15.06 -8.01
CA THR A 344 -8.04 -16.11 -8.63
C THR A 344 -8.46 -15.79 -10.07
N GLY A 345 -8.34 -14.52 -10.50
CA GLY A 345 -8.75 -14.03 -11.81
C GLY A 345 -10.27 -13.89 -12.00
N ALA A 346 -11.06 -14.40 -11.06
CA ALA A 346 -12.52 -14.33 -11.08
C ALA A 346 -13.09 -14.18 -9.67
N ILE A 347 -14.24 -13.50 -9.59
CA ILE A 347 -15.09 -13.44 -8.40
C ILE A 347 -16.30 -14.33 -8.68
N PRO A 348 -16.67 -15.28 -7.80
CA PRO A 348 -17.84 -16.12 -7.99
C PRO A 348 -19.10 -15.32 -8.29
N ALA A 349 -19.95 -15.82 -9.21
CA ALA A 349 -21.16 -15.13 -9.69
C ALA A 349 -22.08 -14.53 -8.59
N PRO A 350 -22.42 -15.25 -7.50
CA PRO A 350 -23.24 -14.64 -6.45
C PRO A 350 -22.51 -13.50 -5.71
N LEU A 351 -21.20 -13.65 -5.52
CA LEU A 351 -20.38 -12.69 -4.78
C LEU A 351 -20.11 -11.40 -5.60
N ILE A 352 -19.94 -11.51 -6.91
CA ILE A 352 -19.78 -10.33 -7.77
C ILE A 352 -21.09 -9.54 -7.88
N GLY A 353 -22.24 -10.23 -7.91
CA GLY A 353 -23.56 -9.59 -7.83
C GLY A 353 -23.72 -8.80 -6.52
N ASP A 354 -23.36 -9.40 -5.39
CA ASP A 354 -23.36 -8.74 -4.09
C ASP A 354 -22.46 -7.49 -4.05
N LEU A 355 -21.28 -7.55 -4.68
CA LEU A 355 -20.38 -6.40 -4.77
C LEU A 355 -20.94 -5.27 -5.63
N HIS A 356 -21.51 -5.58 -6.80
CA HIS A 356 -22.17 -4.57 -7.64
C HIS A 356 -23.28 -3.86 -6.89
N ALA A 357 -24.19 -4.60 -6.26
CA ALA A 357 -25.27 -4.04 -5.46
C ALA A 357 -24.75 -3.17 -4.29
N THR A 358 -23.63 -3.57 -3.68
CA THR A 358 -23.00 -2.81 -2.59
C THR A 358 -22.41 -1.48 -3.08
N VAL A 359 -21.79 -1.47 -4.26
CA VAL A 359 -21.28 -0.25 -4.89
C VAL A 359 -22.44 0.67 -5.26
N GLU A 360 -23.46 0.15 -5.95
CA GLU A 360 -24.65 0.91 -6.36
C GLU A 360 -25.35 1.56 -5.15
N LEU A 361 -25.59 0.79 -4.08
CA LEU A 361 -26.16 1.33 -2.86
C LEU A 361 -25.31 2.45 -2.24
N SER A 362 -23.98 2.30 -2.25
CA SER A 362 -23.07 3.30 -1.70
C SER A 362 -23.07 4.58 -2.54
N GLU A 363 -23.15 4.46 -3.86
CA GLU A 363 -23.27 5.61 -4.77
C GLU A 363 -24.57 6.36 -4.59
N GLU A 364 -25.69 5.65 -4.39
CA GLU A 364 -26.98 6.27 -4.05
C GLU A 364 -26.88 7.10 -2.76
N GLN A 365 -26.18 6.60 -1.74
CA GLN A 365 -25.98 7.33 -0.49
C GLN A 365 -25.06 8.56 -0.65
N ILE A 366 -23.98 8.43 -1.43
CA ILE A 366 -23.09 9.56 -1.73
C ILE A 366 -23.86 10.64 -2.54
N THR A 367 -24.68 10.20 -3.49
CA THR A 367 -25.54 11.08 -4.30
C THR A 367 -26.55 11.81 -3.41
N ALA A 368 -27.20 11.09 -2.49
CA ALA A 368 -28.14 11.65 -1.53
C ALA A 368 -27.48 12.65 -0.58
N HIS A 369 -26.24 12.38 -0.13
CA HIS A 369 -25.45 13.30 0.71
C HIS A 369 -25.21 14.64 0.01
N PHE A 370 -24.86 14.62 -1.28
CA PHE A 370 -24.61 15.86 -2.03
C PHE A 370 -25.89 16.56 -2.48
N GLY A 371 -26.96 15.83 -2.75
CA GLY A 371 -28.26 16.39 -3.13
C GLY A 371 -28.14 17.40 -4.28
N THR A 372 -28.53 18.65 -4.02
CA THR A 372 -28.50 19.74 -5.01
C THR A 372 -27.10 20.26 -5.35
N ARG A 373 -26.05 19.85 -4.63
CA ARG A 373 -24.66 20.22 -4.94
C ARG A 373 -24.11 19.52 -6.18
N LEU A 374 -24.75 18.43 -6.63
CA LEU A 374 -24.33 17.72 -7.83
C LEU A 374 -24.57 18.58 -9.07
N ARG A 375 -23.49 18.94 -9.76
CA ARG A 375 -23.56 19.63 -11.04
C ARG A 375 -24.15 18.70 -12.10
N PRO A 376 -25.02 19.19 -12.99
CA PRO A 376 -25.47 18.40 -14.12
C PRO A 376 -24.26 18.06 -15.00
N ALA A 377 -24.20 16.81 -15.48
CA ALA A 377 -23.13 16.32 -16.34
C ALA A 377 -22.88 17.31 -17.48
N THR A 378 -21.68 17.90 -17.52
CA THR A 378 -21.34 18.81 -18.62
C THR A 378 -21.10 17.95 -19.85
N PRO A 379 -21.81 18.16 -20.99
CA PRO A 379 -21.55 17.38 -22.19
C PRO A 379 -20.10 17.58 -22.61
N SER A 380 -19.37 16.47 -22.75
CA SER A 380 -17.96 16.45 -23.14
C SER A 380 -17.72 17.39 -24.32
N ARG A 381 -16.82 18.36 -24.16
CA ARG A 381 -16.30 19.20 -25.26
C ARG A 381 -15.38 18.37 -26.17
N ALA A 382 -15.92 17.32 -26.76
CA ALA A 382 -15.31 16.61 -27.87
C ALA A 382 -16.08 17.01 -29.14
N GLY A 383 -15.50 17.92 -29.92
CA GLY A 383 -15.92 18.17 -31.31
C GLY A 383 -16.41 19.58 -31.61
N HIS A 384 -15.54 20.58 -31.56
CA HIS A 384 -15.67 21.81 -32.37
C HIS A 384 -14.30 22.18 -32.95
N ALA A 385 -13.78 21.31 -33.82
CA ALA A 385 -12.69 21.65 -34.73
C ALA A 385 -12.90 20.90 -36.05
N ARG A 386 -13.66 21.51 -36.96
CA ARG A 386 -13.51 21.45 -38.44
C ARG A 386 -14.75 22.06 -39.11
N ARG A 387 -14.74 23.39 -39.25
CA ARG A 387 -15.37 24.08 -40.39
C ARG A 387 -14.54 25.30 -40.75
N SER A 388 -13.52 25.08 -41.57
CA SER A 388 -13.00 26.09 -42.49
C SER A 388 -12.32 25.38 -43.66
N GLN A 389 -13.05 25.27 -44.78
CA GLN A 389 -12.54 25.26 -46.15
C GLN A 389 -13.75 25.21 -47.09
N ARG A 390 -14.12 26.40 -47.58
CA ARG A 390 -14.63 26.63 -48.94
C ARG A 390 -13.96 27.88 -49.45
#